data_AF-A0A966UCS3-F1
#
_entry.id   AF-A0A966UCS3-F1
#
_cell.length_a   1.000
_cell.length_b   1.000
_cell.length_c   1.000
_cell.angle_alpha   90.00
_cell.angle_beta   90.00
_cell.angle_gamma   90.00
#
_symmetry.space_group_name_H-M   'P 1'
#
loop_
_entity.id
_entity.type
_entity.pdbx_description
1 polymer ?
#
loop_
_entity_poly.entity_id
_entity_poly.type
_entity_poly.pdbx_seq_one_letter_code
_entity_poly.pdbx_strand_id
1 'polypeptide(L)'
;MSFIDSIRGKKILVFGAGVTGASVKRFLDARGASTFLIDESENVEGITNFERVRLEEIHLGVVSPGWKLDHPFISRSKSVGIELISEIDLAWRVKSELNPTQVWLGLT
;
A
#
# COMPACT_ATOMS: atom_id res chain seq x y z
N MET A 1 4.55 -12.66 -14.61
CA MET A 1 3.49 -12.93 -13.61
C MET A 1 2.64 -11.68 -13.47
N SER A 2 1.32 -11.81 -13.33
CA SER A 2 0.43 -10.67 -13.07
C SER A 2 0.63 -10.17 -11.63
N PHE A 3 0.83 -8.87 -11.48
CA PHE A 3 0.83 -8.12 -10.23
C PHE A 3 -0.55 -8.19 -9.54
N ILE A 4 -1.65 -8.12 -10.28
CA ILE A 4 -2.99 -8.24 -9.68
C ILE A 4 -3.19 -9.62 -9.05
N ASP A 5 -2.69 -10.68 -9.69
CA ASP A 5 -2.72 -12.01 -9.11
C ASP A 5 -1.75 -12.17 -7.94
N SER A 6 -0.59 -11.49 -7.97
CA SER A 6 0.40 -11.59 -6.90
C SER A 6 -0.10 -11.04 -5.56
N ILE A 7 -1.02 -10.09 -5.56
CA ILE A 7 -1.59 -9.49 -4.34
C ILE A 7 -2.78 -10.27 -3.74
N ARG A 8 -3.38 -11.20 -4.49
CA ARG A 8 -4.57 -11.94 -4.04
C ARG A 8 -4.23 -12.83 -2.83
N GLY A 9 -5.02 -12.73 -1.77
CA GLY A 9 -4.80 -13.47 -0.52
C GLY A 9 -3.57 -13.05 0.26
N LYS A 10 -2.89 -11.96 -0.15
CA LYS A 10 -1.70 -11.45 0.52
C LYS A 10 -2.04 -10.35 1.51
N LYS A 11 -1.16 -10.20 2.50
CA LYS A 11 -1.21 -9.12 3.49
C LYS A 11 -0.45 -7.92 2.97
N ILE A 12 -1.11 -6.75 2.97
CA ILE A 12 -0.55 -5.51 2.41
C ILE A 12 -0.64 -4.39 3.43
N LEU A 13 0.46 -3.66 3.62
CA LEU A 13 0.46 -2.44 4.43
C LEU A 13 0.01 -1.25 3.58
N VAL A 14 -0.82 -0.40 4.14
CA VAL A 14 -1.21 0.89 3.54
C VAL A 14 -0.90 1.98 4.56
N PHE A 15 0.10 2.80 4.27
CA PHE A 15 0.50 3.92 5.11
C PHE A 15 -0.24 5.17 4.67
N GLY A 16 -1.07 5.72 5.56
CA GLY A 16 -1.97 6.82 5.33
C GLY A 16 -3.41 6.34 5.30
N ALA A 17 -4.26 6.90 6.16
CA ALA A 17 -5.68 6.59 6.31
C ALA A 17 -6.59 7.71 5.78
N GLY A 18 -6.02 8.74 5.15
CA GLY A 18 -6.77 9.79 4.46
C GLY A 18 -7.54 9.30 3.22
N VAL A 19 -8.02 10.23 2.40
CA VAL A 19 -8.87 9.93 1.23
C VAL A 19 -8.22 8.91 0.27
N THR A 20 -6.94 9.11 -0.07
CA THR A 20 -6.23 8.22 -1.00
C THR A 20 -5.99 6.84 -0.40
N GLY A 21 -5.52 6.78 0.84
CA GLY A 21 -5.29 5.53 1.57
C GLY A 21 -6.55 4.68 1.73
N ALA A 22 -7.70 5.31 2.03
CA ALA A 22 -8.99 4.62 2.06
C ALA A 22 -9.38 4.04 0.69
N SER A 23 -9.12 4.77 -0.40
CA SER A 23 -9.35 4.29 -1.77
C SER A 23 -8.45 3.12 -2.13
N VAL A 24 -7.16 3.20 -1.79
CA VAL A 24 -6.18 2.12 -1.97
C VAL A 24 -6.59 0.87 -1.21
N LYS A 25 -6.95 1.01 0.07
CA LYS A 25 -7.46 -0.10 0.89
C LYS A 25 -8.65 -0.78 0.21
N ARG A 26 -9.68 -0.01 -0.15
CA ARG A 26 -10.88 -0.54 -0.82
C ARG A 26 -10.53 -1.26 -2.13
N PHE A 27 -9.61 -0.71 -2.92
CA PHE A 27 -9.17 -1.31 -4.18
C PHE A 27 -8.48 -2.67 -3.98
N LEU A 28 -7.61 -2.77 -2.97
CA LEU A 28 -6.86 -3.98 -2.63
C LEU A 28 -7.78 -5.05 -2.01
N ASP A 29 -8.66 -4.66 -1.09
CA ASP A 29 -9.66 -5.56 -0.48
C ASP A 29 -10.57 -6.17 -1.56
N ALA A 30 -11.03 -5.37 -2.52
CA ALA A 30 -11.86 -5.84 -3.64
C ALA A 30 -11.14 -6.87 -4.53
N ARG A 31 -9.81 -6.97 -4.45
CA ARG A 31 -8.98 -7.97 -5.16
C ARG A 31 -8.57 -9.14 -4.26
N GLY A 32 -9.12 -9.20 -3.05
CA GLY A 32 -8.90 -10.29 -2.09
C GLY A 32 -7.59 -10.17 -1.32
N ALA A 33 -6.95 -9.01 -1.30
CA ALA A 33 -5.86 -8.75 -0.35
C ALA A 33 -6.44 -8.51 1.06
N SER A 34 -5.61 -8.73 2.08
CA SER A 34 -5.91 -8.34 3.46
C SER A 34 -5.06 -7.12 3.82
N THR A 35 -5.67 -5.95 3.92
CA THR A 35 -4.94 -4.70 4.16
C THR A 35 -4.81 -4.36 5.64
N PHE A 36 -3.65 -3.86 6.05
CA PHE A 36 -3.45 -3.18 7.32
C PHE A 36 -3.28 -1.69 7.06
N LEU A 37 -4.23 -0.88 7.52
CA LEU A 37 -4.18 0.56 7.39
C LEU A 37 -3.40 1.16 8.55
N ILE A 38 -2.41 1.99 8.27
CA ILE A 38 -1.46 2.54 9.25
C ILE A 38 -1.51 4.06 9.15
N ASP A 39 -1.70 4.76 10.27
CA ASP A 39 -1.69 6.23 10.35
C ASP A 39 -1.10 6.70 11.69
N GLU A 40 -0.57 7.92 11.74
CA GLU A 40 -0.15 8.59 12.98
C GLU A 40 -1.35 9.23 13.69
N SER A 41 -2.41 9.55 12.95
CA SER A 41 -3.65 10.12 13.51
C SER A 41 -4.51 9.04 14.15
N GLU A 42 -4.71 9.09 15.46
CA GLU A 42 -5.56 8.12 16.18
C GLU A 42 -7.06 8.23 15.83
N ASN A 43 -7.46 9.28 15.11
CA ASN A 43 -8.86 9.60 14.83
C ASN A 43 -9.43 8.95 13.57
N VAL A 44 -8.68 8.09 12.88
CA VAL A 44 -9.18 7.44 11.65
C VAL A 44 -9.65 6.02 11.95
N GLU A 45 -10.89 5.74 11.56
CA GLU A 45 -11.49 4.43 11.73
C GLU A 45 -10.77 3.37 10.89
N GLY A 46 -10.55 2.18 11.47
CA GLY A 46 -9.91 1.06 10.78
C GLY A 46 -8.38 1.07 10.77
N ILE A 47 -7.72 2.00 11.49
CA ILE A 47 -6.27 1.95 11.71
C ILE A 47 -5.89 0.70 12.50
N THR A 48 -4.83 0.05 12.05
CA THR A 48 -4.14 -1.03 12.74
C THR A 48 -2.95 -0.48 13.50
N ASN A 49 -2.85 -0.80 14.79
CA ASN A 49 -1.66 -0.47 15.57
C ASN A 49 -0.43 -1.23 15.01
N PHE A 50 0.68 -0.52 14.82
CA PHE A 50 1.96 -1.07 14.35
C PHE A 50 2.39 -2.35 15.06
N GLU A 51 2.19 -2.44 16.38
CA GLU A 51 2.58 -3.60 17.20
C GLU A 51 1.79 -4.88 16.88
N ARG A 52 0.63 -4.75 16.23
CA ARG A 52 -0.19 -5.89 15.82
C ARG A 52 0.20 -6.45 14.45
N VAL A 53 1.10 -5.78 13.74
CA VAL A 53 1.54 -6.18 12.40
C VAL A 53 2.77 -7.06 12.51
N ARG A 54 2.64 -8.32 12.06
CA ARG A 54 3.80 -9.20 11.84
C ARG A 54 4.36 -8.95 10.44
N LEU A 55 5.45 -8.19 10.38
CA LEU A 55 6.06 -7.74 9.13
C LEU A 55 6.54 -8.92 8.25
N GLU A 56 6.91 -10.04 8.87
CA GLU A 56 7.37 -11.24 8.18
C GLU A 56 6.27 -11.89 7.32
N GLU A 57 5.00 -11.56 7.59
CA GLU A 57 3.85 -12.06 6.84
C GLU A 57 3.38 -11.07 5.76
N ILE A 58 3.98 -9.88 5.68
CA ILE A 58 3.60 -8.81 4.73
C ILE A 58 4.26 -9.05 3.37
N HIS A 59 3.46 -8.93 2.32
CA HIS A 59 3.94 -9.09 0.95
C HIS A 59 4.46 -7.78 0.34
N LEU A 60 3.77 -6.67 0.60
CA LEU A 60 4.00 -5.36 -0.02
C LEU A 60 3.51 -4.26 0.93
N GLY A 61 4.13 -3.09 0.89
CA GLY A 61 3.58 -1.87 1.48
C GLY A 61 3.33 -0.78 0.44
N VAL A 62 2.23 -0.05 0.60
CA VAL A 62 1.87 1.14 -0.19
C VAL A 62 1.98 2.35 0.70
N VAL A 63 2.83 3.30 0.33
CA VAL A 63 3.18 4.47 1.14
C VAL A 63 2.62 5.73 0.51
N SER A 64 1.70 6.42 1.20
CA SER A 64 1.23 7.73 0.75
C SER A 64 2.38 8.76 0.80
N PRO A 65 2.44 9.74 -0.13
CA PRO A 65 3.53 10.71 -0.23
C PRO A 65 3.78 11.57 1.03
N GLY A 66 2.77 11.73 1.89
CA GLY A 66 2.89 12.52 3.12
C GLY A 66 3.73 11.85 4.23
N TRP A 67 4.03 10.56 4.11
CA TRP A 67 4.83 9.84 5.10
C TRP A 67 6.32 10.11 4.96
N LYS A 68 6.98 10.34 6.08
CA LYS A 68 8.44 10.46 6.10
C LYS A 68 9.08 9.10 5.87
N LEU A 69 9.96 8.99 4.88
CA LEU A 69 10.61 7.73 4.50
C LEU A 69 11.57 7.18 5.56
N ASP A 70 12.01 8.02 6.50
CA ASP A 70 12.85 7.66 7.65
C ASP A 70 12.03 7.25 8.89
N HIS A 71 10.69 7.24 8.80
CA HIS A 71 9.83 6.78 9.89
C HIS A 71 10.25 5.37 10.35
N PRO A 72 10.39 5.10 11.67
CA PRO A 72 10.94 3.83 12.17
C PRO A 72 10.24 2.59 11.62
N PHE A 73 8.92 2.62 11.47
CA PHE A 73 8.15 1.48 10.94
C PHE A 73 8.35 1.26 9.43
N ILE A 74 8.58 2.33 8.67
CA ILE A 74 8.93 2.25 7.24
C ILE A 74 10.34 1.66 7.11
N SER A 75 11.28 2.17 7.90
CA SER A 75 12.65 1.66 7.95
C SER A 75 12.71 0.18 8.33
N ARG A 76 11.93 -0.25 9.33
CA ARG A 76 11.79 -1.66 9.73
C ARG A 76 11.17 -2.52 8.63
N SER A 77 10.14 -2.02 7.94
CA SER A 77 9.53 -2.73 6.82
C SER A 77 10.55 -3.00 5.70
N LYS A 78 11.36 -1.99 5.36
CA LYS A 78 12.44 -2.14 4.36
C LYS A 78 13.51 -3.11 4.81
N SER A 79 13.92 -3.08 6.09
CA SER A 79 15.02 -3.92 6.59
C SER A 79 14.69 -5.41 6.59
N VAL A 80 13.41 -5.80 6.68
CA VAL A 80 12.96 -7.18 6.53
C VAL A 80 12.67 -7.57 5.08
N GLY A 81 12.95 -6.68 4.11
CA GLY A 81 12.81 -6.95 2.68
C GLY A 81 11.42 -6.75 2.10
N ILE A 82 10.50 -6.09 2.82
CA ILE A 82 9.19 -5.74 2.25
C ILE A 82 9.40 -4.67 1.18
N GLU A 83 8.90 -4.94 -0.03
CA GLU A 83 8.84 -3.94 -1.09
C GLU A 83 7.87 -2.82 -0.66
N LEU A 84 8.33 -1.58 -0.71
CA LEU A 84 7.49 -0.40 -0.47
C LEU A 84 7.36 0.41 -1.76
N ILE A 85 6.13 0.67 -2.16
CA ILE A 85 5.79 1.42 -3.37
C ILE A 85 4.89 2.60 -3.03
N SER A 86 4.83 3.61 -3.89
CA SER A 86 3.86 4.68 -3.76
C SER A 86 2.47 4.26 -4.27
N GLU A 87 1.47 5.07 -3.97
CA GLU A 87 0.12 4.93 -4.53
C GLU A 87 0.12 5.09 -6.06
N ILE A 88 1.04 5.92 -6.60
CA ILE A 88 1.23 6.11 -8.05
C ILE A 88 1.81 4.85 -8.69
N ASP A 89 2.81 4.23 -8.05
CA ASP A 89 3.40 2.97 -8.53
C ASP A 89 2.35 1.84 -8.55
N LEU A 90 1.51 1.76 -7.51
CA LEU A 90 0.40 0.81 -7.48
C LEU A 90 -0.53 1.03 -8.67
N ALA A 91 -0.97 2.27 -8.89
CA ALA A 91 -1.85 2.61 -9.99
C ALA A 91 -1.20 2.33 -11.36
N TRP A 92 0.10 2.57 -11.51
CA TRP A 92 0.85 2.26 -12.73
C TRP A 92 0.92 0.76 -13.00
N ARG A 93 1.26 -0.06 -11.99
CA ARG A 93 1.32 -1.53 -12.11
C ARG A 93 -0.04 -2.11 -12.49
N VAL A 94 -1.11 -1.64 -11.84
CA VAL A 94 -2.49 -2.04 -12.14
C VAL A 94 -2.90 -1.62 -13.54
N LYS A 95 -2.64 -0.36 -13.92
CA LYS A 95 -2.94 0.16 -15.26
C LYS A 95 -2.24 -0.65 -16.34
N SER A 96 -0.99 -1.04 -16.11
CA SER A 96 -0.20 -1.80 -17.09
C SER A 96 -0.83 -3.15 -17.45
N GLU A 97 -1.65 -3.70 -16.56
CA GLU A 97 -2.39 -4.95 -16.78
C GLU A 97 -3.81 -4.73 -17.28
N LEU A 98 -4.54 -3.78 -16.69
CA LEU A 98 -5.96 -3.58 -17.01
C LEU A 98 -6.19 -2.71 -18.24
N ASN A 99 -5.34 -1.71 -18.47
CA ASN A 99 -5.49 -0.72 -19.55
C ASN A 99 -4.11 -0.38 -20.14
N PRO A 100 -3.37 -1.35 -20.73
CA PRO A 100 -1.97 -1.18 -21.12
C PRO A 100 -1.76 -0.01 -22.10
N THR A 101 -2.73 0.29 -22.95
CA THR A 101 -2.67 1.35 -23.96
C THR A 101 -3.05 2.73 -23.44
N GLN A 102 -3.56 2.86 -22.21
CA GLN A 102 -3.93 4.17 -21.66
C GLN A 102 -2.68 5.07 -21.52
N VAL A 103 -2.78 6.31 -21.99
CA VAL A 103 -1.69 7.28 -21.87
C VAL A 103 -1.82 8.03 -20.55
N TRP A 104 -0.69 8.22 -19.86
CA TRP A 104 -0.60 9.05 -18.65
C TRP A 104 0.18 10.31 -18.97
N LEU A 105 -0.37 11.47 -18.62
CA LEU A 105 0.32 12.75 -18.67
C LEU A 105 0.65 13.17 -17.24
N GLY A 106 1.94 13.19 -16.90
CA GLY A 106 2.42 13.69 -15.61
C GLY A 106 2.72 15.18 -15.69
N LEU A 107 2.22 15.95 -14.72
CA LEU A 107 2.52 17.36 -14.50
C LEU A 107 2.90 17.50 -13.02
N THR A 108 3.99 18.22 -12.73
CA THR A 108 4.53 18.39 -11.37
C THR A 108 4.84 19.83 -11.06
#